data_AF-A0A2I0I6J4-F1
#
_entry.id   AF-A0A2I0I6J4-F1
#
_cell.length_a   1.000
_cell.length_b   1.000
_cell.length_c   1.000
_cell.angle_alpha   90.00
_cell.angle_beta   90.00
_cell.angle_gamma   90.00
#
_symmetry.space_group_name_H-M   'P 1'
#
loop_
_entity.id
_entity.type
_entity.pdbx_description
1 polymer ?
#
loop_
_entity_poly.entity_id
_entity_poly.type
_entity_poly.pdbx_seq_one_letter_code
_entity_poly.pdbx_strand_id
1 'polypeptide(L)'
;MQASGNRDYYIYGGWWSVWWTGTYSMVLSKAAFFHKKYLNMYTYEMPASIREYVTRNRNCEDIAMSFLVANATDAPAIWVKGKIFEIGSTGISSLGGHTEKRTQCMNRFAAEFGKMPLVHSTMKAVDSRYIWFW
;
A
#
# COMPACT_ATOMS: atom_id res chain seq x y z
N MET A 1 7.04 -2.95 1.58
CA MET A 1 7.14 -4.41 1.40
C MET A 1 8.46 -4.87 2.00
N GLN A 2 8.67 -6.15 2.26
CA GLN A 2 10.00 -6.68 2.59
C GLN A 2 10.34 -7.75 1.56
N ALA A 3 11.53 -7.69 0.96
CA ALA A 3 12.01 -8.80 0.12
C ALA A 3 12.38 -9.98 1.03
N SER A 4 11.88 -11.17 0.70
CA SER A 4 12.36 -12.40 1.33
C SER A 4 13.75 -12.76 0.79
N GLY A 5 14.47 -13.65 1.49
CA GLY A 5 15.78 -14.14 1.04
C GLY A 5 15.76 -14.81 -0.35
N ASN A 6 14.58 -15.10 -0.90
CA ASN A 6 14.37 -15.45 -2.30
C ASN A 6 13.94 -14.19 -3.09
N ARG A 7 14.68 -13.84 -4.15
CA ARG A 7 14.61 -12.54 -4.87
C ARG A 7 13.25 -12.22 -5.49
N ASP A 8 12.36 -13.21 -5.59
CA ASP A 8 11.05 -13.08 -6.25
C ASP A 8 9.85 -13.19 -5.28
N TYR A 9 10.08 -13.22 -3.97
CA TYR A 9 9.01 -13.29 -2.98
C TYR A 9 9.04 -12.11 -2.00
N TYR A 10 7.88 -11.50 -1.79
CA TYR A 10 7.72 -10.29 -1.00
C TYR A 10 6.76 -10.52 0.16
N ILE A 11 7.08 -9.99 1.35
CA ILE A 11 6.24 -10.09 2.55
C ILE A 11 5.55 -8.75 2.82
N TYR A 12 4.24 -8.81 3.10
CA TYR A 12 3.49 -7.63 3.51
C TYR A 12 3.85 -7.28 4.96
N GLY A 13 4.53 -6.16 5.15
CA GLY A 13 4.91 -5.64 6.48
C GLY A 13 3.82 -4.71 7.02
N GLY A 14 3.33 -4.99 8.23
CA GLY A 14 2.42 -4.11 8.97
C GLY A 14 3.15 -2.95 9.67
N TRP A 15 2.41 -2.26 10.56
CA TRP A 15 2.92 -1.12 11.33
C TRP A 15 4.23 -1.42 12.09
N TRP A 16 4.35 -2.62 12.66
CA TRP A 16 5.55 -3.02 13.38
C TRP A 16 6.81 -2.95 12.52
N SER A 17 6.71 -3.37 11.25
CA SER A 17 7.81 -3.23 10.29
C SER A 17 8.22 -1.78 10.12
N VAL A 18 7.25 -0.88 9.90
CA VAL A 18 7.50 0.55 9.67
C VAL A 18 8.13 1.19 10.91
N TRP A 19 7.67 0.79 12.11
CA TRP A 19 8.22 1.27 13.37
C TRP A 19 9.69 0.88 13.56
N TRP A 20 10.06 -0.37 13.23
CA TRP A 20 11.44 -0.84 13.36
C TRP A 20 12.38 -0.29 12.28
N THR A 21 11.95 -0.25 11.03
CA THR A 21 12.84 0.09 9.91
C THR A 21 12.81 1.56 9.54
N GLY A 22 11.77 2.30 9.96
CA GLY A 22 11.51 3.66 9.50
C GLY A 22 11.14 3.77 8.01
N THR A 23 10.96 2.63 7.32
CA THR A 23 10.67 2.59 5.88
C THR A 23 9.27 2.07 5.61
N TYR A 24 8.64 2.63 4.58
CA TYR A 24 7.35 2.19 4.06
C TYR A 24 7.38 2.23 2.54
N SER A 25 6.39 1.61 1.89
CA SER A 25 6.27 1.61 0.43
C SER A 25 4.84 1.77 -0.07
N MET A 26 3.88 1.92 0.85
CA MET A 26 2.46 2.00 0.59
C MET A 26 1.82 2.91 1.64
N VAL A 27 0.75 3.60 1.26
CA VAL A 27 -0.15 4.31 2.17
C VAL A 27 -1.55 3.79 1.88
N LEU A 28 -2.28 3.37 2.92
CA LEU A 28 -3.61 2.75 2.75
C LEU A 28 -4.60 3.79 2.23
N SER A 29 -5.36 3.43 1.19
CA SER A 29 -6.28 4.35 0.50
C SER A 29 -7.46 4.81 1.38
N LYS A 30 -7.73 4.12 2.50
CA LYS A 30 -8.76 4.48 3.49
C LYS A 30 -8.60 5.92 4.02
N ALA A 31 -7.37 6.40 4.13
CA ALA A 31 -7.06 7.75 4.60
C ALA A 31 -5.94 8.37 3.76
N ALA A 32 -6.19 8.52 2.46
CA ALA A 32 -5.24 9.09 1.51
C ALA A 32 -5.90 10.06 0.54
N PHE A 33 -5.10 10.99 0.03
CA PHE A 33 -5.44 11.81 -1.12
C PHE A 33 -4.57 11.41 -2.30
N PHE A 34 -5.18 11.27 -3.47
CA PHE A 34 -4.47 11.04 -4.72
C PHE A 34 -5.29 11.59 -5.87
N HIS A 35 -4.63 11.85 -7.01
CA HIS A 35 -5.27 12.44 -8.16
C HIS A 35 -6.37 11.52 -8.74
N LYS A 36 -7.54 12.07 -9.09
CA LYS A 36 -8.68 11.30 -9.63
C LYS A 36 -8.34 10.42 -10.83
N LYS A 37 -7.32 10.80 -11.60
CA LYS A 37 -6.82 10.03 -12.76
C LYS A 37 -6.50 8.58 -12.38
N TYR A 38 -5.99 8.33 -11.17
CA TYR A 38 -5.65 6.97 -10.75
C TYR A 38 -6.87 6.09 -10.50
N LEU A 39 -8.04 6.67 -10.20
CA LEU A 39 -9.30 5.91 -10.19
C LEU A 39 -9.70 5.51 -11.60
N ASN A 40 -9.54 6.41 -12.58
CA ASN A 40 -9.81 6.11 -13.99
C ASN A 40 -8.86 5.00 -14.49
N MET A 41 -7.56 5.15 -14.26
CA MET A 41 -6.57 4.12 -14.58
C MET A 41 -6.89 2.79 -13.86
N TYR A 42 -7.31 2.83 -12.59
CA TYR A 42 -7.70 1.62 -11.87
C TYR A 42 -8.89 0.94 -12.55
N THR A 43 -9.89 1.69 -13.03
CA THR A 43 -11.08 1.11 -13.66
C THR A 43 -10.81 0.57 -15.07
N TYR A 44 -10.04 1.31 -15.88
CA TYR A 44 -9.96 1.07 -17.32
C TYR A 44 -8.60 0.53 -17.81
N GLU A 45 -7.51 0.78 -17.08
CA GLU A 45 -6.15 0.38 -17.49
C GLU A 45 -5.58 -0.76 -16.65
N MET A 46 -6.02 -0.92 -15.39
CA MET A 46 -5.59 -2.01 -14.53
C MET A 46 -5.97 -3.37 -15.15
N PRO A 47 -5.04 -4.36 -15.17
CA PRO A 47 -5.36 -5.72 -15.60
C PRO A 47 -6.64 -6.23 -14.93
N ALA A 48 -7.57 -6.75 -15.74
CA ALA A 48 -8.85 -7.26 -15.26
C ALA A 48 -8.66 -8.36 -14.21
N SER A 49 -7.62 -9.20 -14.38
CA SER A 49 -7.20 -10.25 -13.43
C SER A 49 -7.01 -9.71 -12.01
N ILE A 50 -6.38 -8.53 -11.86
CA ILE A 50 -6.15 -7.87 -10.57
C ILE A 50 -7.47 -7.37 -9.99
N ARG A 51 -8.29 -6.67 -10.79
CA ARG A 51 -9.60 -6.14 -10.34
C ARG A 51 -10.56 -7.23 -9.89
N GLU A 52 -10.62 -8.33 -10.65
CA GLU A 52 -11.42 -9.51 -10.32
C GLU A 52 -10.91 -10.20 -9.06
N TYR A 53 -9.60 -10.28 -8.88
CA TYR A 53 -9.01 -10.85 -7.67
C TYR A 53 -9.34 -10.00 -6.43
N VAL A 54 -9.18 -8.67 -6.51
CA VAL A 54 -9.57 -7.76 -5.42
C VAL A 54 -11.05 -7.89 -5.10
N THR A 55 -11.91 -7.91 -6.12
CA THR A 55 -13.37 -8.03 -5.96
C THR A 55 -13.76 -9.34 -5.27
N ARG A 56 -13.19 -10.47 -5.72
CA ARG A 56 -13.48 -11.80 -5.13
C ARG A 56 -12.97 -11.93 -3.70
N ASN A 57 -11.80 -11.37 -3.40
CA ASN A 57 -11.19 -11.47 -2.07
C ASN A 57 -11.72 -10.42 -1.08
N ARG A 58 -12.38 -9.37 -1.57
CA ARG A 58 -12.85 -8.21 -0.77
C ARG A 58 -11.74 -7.64 0.13
N ASN A 59 -10.54 -7.54 -0.43
CA ASN A 59 -9.32 -7.08 0.22
C ASN A 59 -8.31 -6.63 -0.86
N CYS A 60 -7.26 -5.94 -0.45
CA CYS A 60 -6.09 -5.58 -1.27
C CYS A 60 -6.34 -4.54 -2.36
N GLU A 61 -7.47 -3.84 -2.33
CA GLU A 61 -7.75 -2.69 -3.18
C GLU A 61 -6.73 -1.57 -2.99
N ASP A 62 -6.27 -1.35 -1.77
CA ASP A 62 -5.25 -0.37 -1.43
C ASP A 62 -3.83 -0.78 -1.87
N ILE A 63 -3.51 -2.07 -1.79
CA ILE A 63 -2.27 -2.63 -2.36
C ILE A 63 -2.30 -2.46 -3.88
N ALA A 64 -3.40 -2.83 -4.54
CA ALA A 64 -3.55 -2.67 -5.98
C ALA A 64 -3.45 -1.20 -6.42
N MET A 65 -4.10 -0.28 -5.70
CA MET A 65 -3.96 1.16 -5.93
C MET A 65 -2.52 1.64 -5.76
N SER A 66 -1.82 1.17 -4.73
CA SER A 66 -0.41 1.53 -4.50
C SER A 66 0.50 1.04 -5.63
N PHE A 67 0.28 -0.19 -6.11
CA PHE A 67 1.00 -0.76 -7.26
C PHE A 67 0.78 0.08 -8.52
N LEU A 68 -0.48 0.43 -8.82
CA LEU A 68 -0.83 1.23 -9.99
C LEU A 68 -0.15 2.60 -9.97
N VAL A 69 -0.26 3.32 -8.85
CA VAL A 69 0.30 4.68 -8.71
C VAL A 69 1.82 4.63 -8.78
N ALA A 70 2.45 3.69 -8.07
CA ALA A 70 3.90 3.55 -8.09
C ALA A 70 4.41 3.19 -9.49
N ASN A 71 3.75 2.27 -10.20
CA ASN A 71 4.12 1.92 -11.57
C ASN A 71 3.92 3.07 -12.57
N ALA A 72 2.92 3.92 -12.36
CA ALA A 72 2.62 5.05 -13.24
C ALA A 72 3.54 6.26 -13.01
N THR A 73 4.25 6.31 -11.87
CA THR A 73 5.03 7.49 -11.46
C THR A 73 6.49 7.18 -11.16
N ASP A 74 6.85 5.90 -11.02
CA ASP A 74 8.12 5.43 -10.49
C ASP A 74 8.50 6.09 -9.15
N ALA A 75 7.49 6.49 -8.35
CA ALA A 75 7.65 7.25 -7.12
C ALA A 75 6.91 6.61 -5.93
N PRO A 76 7.43 6.75 -4.70
CA PRO A 76 6.75 6.27 -3.50
C PRO A 76 5.61 7.21 -3.09
N ALA A 77 4.66 6.68 -2.31
CA ALA A 77 3.67 7.50 -1.63
C ALA A 77 4.32 8.38 -0.54
N ILE A 78 3.66 9.48 -0.18
CA ILE A 78 4.10 10.39 0.90
C ILE A 78 3.26 10.13 2.14
N TRP A 79 3.91 9.74 3.24
CA TRP A 79 3.28 9.66 4.55
C TRP A 79 3.15 11.05 5.17
N VAL A 80 1.91 11.48 5.42
CA VAL A 80 1.60 12.71 6.16
C VAL A 80 1.20 12.35 7.59
N LYS A 81 1.86 12.97 8.59
CA LYS A 81 1.47 12.87 10.00
C LYS A 81 0.20 13.68 10.22
N GLY A 82 -0.87 13.01 10.65
CA GLY A 82 -2.13 13.66 11.00
C GLY A 82 -2.83 12.90 12.14
N LYS A 83 -3.87 13.51 12.70
CA LYS A 83 -4.79 12.84 13.62
C LYS A 83 -5.88 12.17 12.78
N ILE A 84 -5.97 10.85 12.84
CA ILE A 84 -6.98 10.05 12.16
C ILE A 84 -7.82 9.37 13.23
N PHE A 85 -9.14 9.53 13.15
CA PHE A 85 -10.08 8.86 14.04
C PHE A 85 -10.86 7.85 13.21
N GLU A 86 -10.72 6.56 13.54
CA GLU A 86 -11.52 5.51 12.92
C GLU A 86 -12.83 5.35 13.70
N ILE A 87 -13.95 5.38 12.99
CA ILE A 87 -15.28 5.14 13.55
C ILE A 87 -15.73 3.75 13.09
N GLY A 88 -15.85 2.81 14.04
CA GLY A 88 -16.24 1.40 13.79
C GLY A 88 -15.47 0.41 14.68
N SER A 89 -16.09 -0.71 15.06
CA SER A 89 -15.58 -1.60 16.13
C SER A 89 -14.63 -2.72 15.66
N THR A 90 -14.75 -3.19 14.41
CA THR A 90 -13.97 -4.35 13.93
C THR A 90 -13.88 -4.34 12.40
N GLY A 91 -12.67 -4.28 11.86
CA GLY A 91 -12.39 -4.33 10.42
C GLY A 91 -11.81 -5.68 9.98
N ILE A 92 -11.71 -5.90 8.66
CA ILE A 92 -11.07 -7.11 8.10
C ILE A 92 -9.63 -7.34 8.60
N SER A 93 -8.97 -6.31 9.11
CA SER A 93 -7.63 -6.34 9.70
C SER A 93 -7.57 -7.10 11.03
N SER A 94 -8.68 -7.28 11.73
CA SER A 94 -8.75 -8.06 12.99
C SER A 94 -9.02 -9.55 12.76
N LEU A 95 -9.22 -9.98 11.51
CA LEU A 95 -9.41 -11.38 11.16
C LEU A 95 -8.06 -12.11 11.08
N GLY A 96 -8.00 -13.35 11.58
CA GLY A 96 -6.81 -14.20 11.44
C GLY A 96 -6.42 -14.39 9.96
N GLY A 97 -5.12 -14.43 9.67
CA GLY A 97 -4.61 -14.63 8.31
C GLY A 97 -4.60 -13.35 7.44
N HIS A 98 -4.93 -12.18 7.99
CA HIS A 98 -5.04 -10.95 7.19
C HIS A 98 -3.70 -10.56 6.53
N THR A 99 -2.59 -10.67 7.26
CA THR A 99 -1.24 -10.36 6.75
C THR A 99 -0.81 -11.33 5.65
N GLU A 100 -1.15 -12.61 5.80
CA GLU A 100 -0.87 -13.67 4.84
C GLU A 100 -1.65 -13.45 3.55
N LYS A 101 -2.95 -13.13 3.65
CA LYS A 101 -3.77 -12.75 2.49
C LYS A 101 -3.20 -11.54 1.75
N ARG A 102 -2.76 -10.51 2.48
CA ARG A 102 -2.11 -9.34 1.87
C ARG A 102 -0.77 -9.64 1.23
N THR A 103 0.00 -10.54 1.82
CA THR A 103 1.23 -11.06 1.24
C THR A 103 0.94 -11.79 -0.08
N GLN A 104 -0.10 -12.62 -0.15
CA GLN A 104 -0.53 -13.28 -1.38
C GLN A 104 -0.95 -12.28 -2.46
N CYS A 105 -1.74 -11.25 -2.10
CA CYS A 105 -2.12 -10.19 -3.03
C CYS A 105 -0.90 -9.50 -3.64
N MET A 106 0.06 -9.11 -2.81
CA MET A 106 1.25 -8.39 -3.25
C MET A 106 2.11 -9.22 -4.22
N ASN A 107 2.33 -10.51 -3.93
CA ASN A 107 3.08 -11.38 -4.84
C ASN A 107 2.33 -11.64 -6.15
N ARG A 108 1.01 -11.84 -6.08
CA ARG A 108 0.18 -11.99 -7.29
C ARG A 108 0.26 -10.75 -8.17
N PHE A 109 0.13 -9.56 -7.59
CA PHE A 109 0.20 -8.32 -8.36
C PHE A 109 1.61 -8.08 -8.92
N ALA A 110 2.67 -8.42 -8.19
CA ALA A 110 4.03 -8.33 -8.70
C ALA A 110 4.25 -9.23 -9.93
N ALA A 111 3.68 -10.45 -9.91
CA ALA A 111 3.73 -11.34 -11.05
C ALA A 111 2.95 -10.78 -12.26
N GLU A 112 1.75 -10.24 -12.05
CA GLU A 112 0.92 -9.65 -13.12
C GLU A 112 1.53 -8.38 -13.72
N PHE A 113 2.20 -7.55 -12.90
CA PHE A 113 2.94 -6.37 -13.37
C PHE A 113 4.31 -6.72 -13.98
N GLY A 114 4.80 -7.95 -13.83
CA GLY A 114 6.12 -8.40 -14.29
C GLY A 114 7.31 -7.81 -13.51
N LYS A 115 7.06 -7.00 -12.49
CA LYS A 115 8.05 -6.41 -11.58
C LYS A 115 7.39 -6.03 -10.26
N MET A 116 8.19 -5.72 -9.25
CA MET A 116 7.72 -5.03 -8.05
C MET A 116 7.75 -3.51 -8.28
N PRO A 117 6.61 -2.83 -8.48
CA PRO A 117 6.60 -1.38 -8.73
C PRO A 117 6.71 -0.55 -7.46
N LEU A 118 6.43 -1.13 -6.28
CA LEU A 118 6.48 -0.38 -5.03
C LEU A 118 7.90 0.12 -4.74
N VAL A 119 8.01 1.38 -4.35
CA VAL A 119 9.28 2.02 -4.01
C VAL A 119 9.29 2.34 -2.50
N HIS A 120 10.42 2.09 -1.84
CA HIS A 120 10.59 2.44 -0.44
C HIS A 120 10.78 3.94 -0.23
N SER A 121 10.25 4.45 0.87
CA SER A 121 10.43 5.82 1.33
C SER A 121 10.59 5.86 2.85
N THR A 122 11.38 6.83 3.32
CA THR A 122 11.48 7.24 4.73
C THR A 122 10.86 8.62 4.95
N MET A 123 10.40 9.28 3.87
CA MET A 123 9.93 10.66 3.94
C MET A 123 8.63 10.74 4.73
N LYS A 124 8.55 11.72 5.62
CA LYS A 124 7.37 11.97 6.42
C LYS A 124 7.05 13.46 6.39
N ALA A 125 5.93 13.81 5.78
CA ALA A 125 5.39 15.16 5.81
C ALA A 125 4.69 15.39 7.15
N VAL A 126 4.85 16.58 7.68
CA VAL A 126 4.51 16.94 9.06
C VAL A 126 4.15 18.42 9.09
N ASP A 127 3.20 18.79 9.94
CA ASP A 127 2.81 20.19 10.09
C ASP A 127 3.92 20.97 10.80
N SER A 128 4.48 21.96 10.09
CA SER A 128 5.62 22.77 10.56
C SER A 128 5.32 23.55 11.84
N ARG A 129 4.06 23.85 12.14
CA ARG A 129 3.67 24.57 13.38
C ARG A 129 3.91 23.75 14.64
N TYR A 130 3.99 22.43 14.51
CA TYR A 130 4.14 21.49 15.63
C TYR A 130 5.54 20.87 15.70
N ILE A 131 6.49 21.36 14.91
CA ILE A 131 7.87 20.88 14.92
C ILE A 131 8.75 22.05 15.25
N TRP A 132 9.14 22.09 16.51
CA TRP A 132 10.12 23.04 16.99
C TRP A 132 11.49 22.44 16.67
N PHE A 133 12.23 23.15 15.81
CA PHE A 133 13.61 22.91 15.42
C PHE A 133 13.84 21.87 14.30
N TRP A 134 14.61 22.33 13.31
CA TRP A 134 15.41 21.56 12.37
C TRP A 134 16.71 21.15 13.07
#